data_AF-A0A7X1H2V7-F1
#
_entry.id   AF-A0A7X1H2V7-F1
#
_cell.length_a   1.000
_cell.length_b   1.000
_cell.length_c   1.000
_cell.angle_alpha   90.00
_cell.angle_beta   90.00
_cell.angle_gamma   90.00
#
_symmetry.space_group_name_H-M   'P 1'
#
loop_
_entity.id
_entity.type
_entity.pdbx_description
1 polymer ?
#
loop_
_entity_poly.entity_id
_entity_poly.type
_entity_poly.pdbx_seq_one_letter_code
_entity_poly.pdbx_strand_id
1 'polypeptide(L)'
;MDQNLEKKIAYQNKSNYKSEGERKIAEFLDNNQIQFQYEPAVLLYTPTSKSRIWYPDFHLPEFKTYIEYYGLAGDPSYNQSITIKQSTYSKNAMNVIPVYPWMLSENWQGYIMKNLEKNTIQTYRNLMSKPYWSKAKTPSYPNNHHMQRTYSARHKQFY
;
A
#
# COMPACT_ATOMS: atom_id res chain seq x y z
N MET A 1 6.43 2.88 -25.82
CA MET A 1 5.17 2.55 -25.13
C MET A 1 4.40 3.83 -25.00
N ASP A 2 3.15 3.84 -25.47
CA ASP A 2 2.35 5.05 -25.63
C ASP A 2 1.66 5.41 -24.29
N GLN A 3 2.15 6.46 -23.64
CA GLN A 3 1.64 6.95 -22.35
C GLN A 3 0.15 7.35 -22.41
N ASN A 4 -0.40 7.51 -23.60
CA ASN A 4 -1.80 7.88 -23.81
C ASN A 4 -2.74 6.69 -23.57
N LEU A 5 -2.30 5.46 -23.83
CA LEU A 5 -3.08 4.24 -23.58
C LEU A 5 -3.17 3.90 -22.08
N GLU A 6 -2.07 4.04 -21.35
CA GLU A 6 -2.04 3.85 -19.89
C GLU A 6 -2.94 4.84 -19.17
N LYS A 7 -2.90 6.12 -19.59
CA LYS A 7 -3.80 7.16 -19.05
C LYS A 7 -5.27 6.89 -19.37
N LYS A 8 -5.59 6.31 -20.54
CA LYS A 8 -6.97 6.03 -20.95
C LYS A 8 -7.58 4.83 -20.20
N ILE A 9 -6.77 3.80 -19.89
CA ILE A 9 -7.18 2.68 -19.02
C ILE A 9 -7.36 3.17 -17.58
N ALA A 10 -6.47 4.01 -17.06
CA ALA A 10 -6.61 4.62 -15.74
C ALA A 10 -7.85 5.53 -15.64
N TYR A 11 -8.17 6.30 -16.69
CA TYR A 11 -9.32 7.19 -16.72
C TYR A 11 -10.67 6.45 -16.86
N GLN A 12 -10.71 5.32 -17.59
CA GLN A 12 -11.93 4.49 -17.65
C GLN A 12 -12.27 3.83 -16.31
N ASN A 13 -11.31 3.64 -15.40
CA ASN A 13 -11.57 3.15 -14.05
C ASN A 13 -12.09 4.24 -13.08
N LYS A 14 -11.95 5.53 -13.41
CA LYS A 14 -12.36 6.62 -12.52
C LYS A 14 -13.88 6.76 -12.31
N SER A 15 -14.72 6.15 -13.16
CA SER A 15 -16.19 6.18 -13.02
C SER A 15 -16.80 4.98 -12.29
N ASN A 16 -16.00 4.00 -11.83
CA ASN A 16 -16.52 2.69 -11.37
C ASN A 16 -16.29 2.40 -9.87
N TYR A 17 -15.90 3.39 -9.07
CA TYR A 17 -15.80 3.20 -7.62
C TYR A 17 -17.19 3.04 -7.01
N LYS A 18 -17.35 2.11 -6.06
CA LYS A 18 -18.65 1.78 -5.46
C LYS A 18 -19.14 2.83 -4.47
N SER A 19 -18.28 3.74 -4.05
CA SER A 19 -18.62 4.84 -3.15
C SER A 19 -17.78 6.09 -3.39
N GLU A 20 -18.31 7.24 -2.97
CA GLU A 20 -17.56 8.50 -2.96
C GLU A 20 -16.34 8.45 -2.03
N GLY A 21 -16.39 7.65 -0.96
CA GLY A 21 -15.25 7.44 -0.08
C GLY A 21 -14.10 6.71 -0.77
N GLU A 22 -14.41 5.63 -1.50
CA GLU A 22 -13.43 4.94 -2.34
C GLU A 22 -12.86 5.85 -3.43
N ARG A 23 -13.71 6.62 -4.13
CA ARG A 23 -13.25 7.57 -5.15
C ARG A 23 -12.25 8.58 -4.56
N LYS A 24 -12.54 9.14 -3.38
CA LYS A 24 -11.61 10.06 -2.70
C LYS A 24 -10.29 9.39 -2.34
N ILE A 25 -10.31 8.17 -1.84
CA ILE A 25 -9.10 7.40 -1.53
C ILE A 25 -8.28 7.16 -2.81
N ALA A 26 -8.92 6.71 -3.89
CA ALA A 26 -8.27 6.49 -5.17
C ALA A 26 -7.62 7.77 -5.73
N GLU A 27 -8.33 8.89 -5.70
CA GLU A 27 -7.80 10.19 -6.14
C GLU A 27 -6.60 10.63 -5.30
N PHE A 28 -6.63 10.39 -3.99
CA PHE A 28 -5.48 10.66 -3.13
C PHE A 28 -4.27 9.80 -3.50
N LEU A 29 -4.46 8.50 -3.74
CA LEU A 29 -3.37 7.61 -4.14
C LEU A 29 -2.78 8.03 -5.49
N ASP A 30 -3.63 8.32 -6.49
CA ASP A 30 -3.24 8.83 -7.80
C ASP A 30 -2.42 10.13 -7.69
N ASN A 31 -2.92 11.09 -6.91
CA ASN A 31 -2.28 12.40 -6.74
C ASN A 31 -0.90 12.30 -6.07
N ASN A 32 -0.67 11.25 -5.29
CA ASN A 32 0.61 10.97 -4.64
C ASN A 32 1.45 9.94 -5.40
N GLN A 33 1.04 9.55 -6.60
CA GLN A 33 1.75 8.60 -7.46
C GLN A 33 1.94 7.23 -6.79
N ILE A 34 1.03 6.83 -5.91
CA ILE A 34 1.04 5.53 -5.26
C ILE A 34 0.28 4.55 -6.15
N GLN A 35 0.98 3.53 -6.68
CA GLN A 35 0.35 2.51 -7.49
C GLN A 35 -0.62 1.66 -6.67
N PHE A 36 -1.81 1.41 -7.22
CA PHE A 36 -2.82 0.57 -6.58
C PHE A 36 -3.58 -0.32 -7.57
N GLN A 37 -4.16 -1.39 -7.03
CA GLN A 37 -5.15 -2.25 -7.68
C GLN A 37 -6.48 -2.06 -6.94
N TYR A 38 -7.54 -1.77 -7.68
CA TYR A 38 -8.90 -1.67 -7.14
C TYR A 38 -9.57 -3.06 -7.13
N GLU A 39 -10.21 -3.42 -6.02
CA GLU A 39 -10.88 -4.71 -5.79
C GLU A 39 -10.09 -5.97 -6.22
N PRO A 40 -8.82 -6.14 -5.79
CA PRO A 40 -8.07 -7.35 -6.09
C PRO A 40 -8.70 -8.59 -5.47
N ALA A 41 -8.75 -9.69 -6.22
CA ALA A 41 -9.11 -10.99 -5.69
C ALA A 41 -8.01 -11.53 -4.75
N VAL A 42 -8.36 -11.80 -3.48
CA VAL A 42 -7.44 -12.37 -2.48
C VAL A 42 -8.02 -13.64 -1.90
N LEU A 43 -7.24 -14.72 -1.90
CA LEU A 43 -7.62 -15.98 -1.26
C LEU A 43 -7.33 -15.92 0.24
N LEU A 44 -8.37 -16.04 1.07
CA LEU A 44 -8.26 -16.04 2.54
C LEU A 44 -8.72 -17.36 3.14
N TYR A 45 -8.01 -17.78 4.18
CA TYR A 45 -8.41 -18.89 5.03
C TYR A 45 -9.41 -18.38 6.08
N THR A 46 -10.62 -18.94 6.06
CA THR A 46 -11.68 -18.58 7.02
C THR A 46 -11.72 -19.58 8.18
N PRO A 47 -12.29 -19.20 9.35
CA PRO A 47 -12.42 -20.11 10.50
C PRO A 47 -13.21 -21.39 10.20
N THR A 48 -14.06 -21.38 9.16
CA THR A 48 -14.88 -22.53 8.73
C THR A 48 -14.13 -23.56 7.88
N SER A 49 -12.79 -23.52 7.86
CA SER A 49 -11.89 -24.43 7.12
C SER A 49 -12.02 -24.39 5.58
N LYS A 50 -12.89 -23.54 5.03
CA LYS A 50 -12.98 -23.28 3.58
C LYS A 50 -12.28 -21.97 3.24
N SER A 51 -11.36 -22.02 2.28
CA SER A 51 -10.78 -20.81 1.69
C SER A 51 -11.84 -20.06 0.88
N ARG A 52 -11.82 -18.73 0.93
CA ARG A 52 -12.74 -17.87 0.18
C ARG A 52 -11.97 -16.78 -0.54
N ILE A 53 -12.47 -16.37 -1.70
CA ILE A 53 -11.95 -15.19 -2.41
C ILE A 53 -12.68 -13.96 -1.86
N TRP A 54 -11.93 -13.01 -1.34
CA TRP A 54 -12.40 -11.70 -0.92
C TRP A 54 -11.83 -10.62 -1.83
N TYR A 55 -12.48 -9.45 -1.84
CA TYR A 55 -12.11 -8.30 -2.65
C TYR A 55 -11.97 -7.09 -1.73
N PRO A 56 -10.80 -6.87 -1.10
CA PRO A 56 -10.53 -5.62 -0.38
C PRO A 56 -10.56 -4.45 -1.37
N ASP A 57 -10.91 -3.24 -0.94
CA ASP A 57 -11.13 -2.14 -1.89
C ASP A 57 -9.87 -1.74 -2.66
N PHE A 58 -8.70 -1.70 -1.97
CA PHE A 58 -7.44 -1.36 -2.61
C PHE A 58 -6.29 -2.25 -2.14
N HIS A 59 -5.41 -2.60 -3.07
CA HIS A 59 -4.08 -3.15 -2.77
C HIS A 59 -3.00 -2.22 -3.30
N LEU A 60 -1.99 -1.96 -2.47
CA LEU A 60 -0.82 -1.15 -2.79
C LEU A 60 0.40 -2.10 -2.88
N PRO A 61 0.77 -2.56 -4.08
CA PRO A 61 1.80 -3.60 -4.24
C PRO A 61 3.15 -3.19 -3.67
N GLU A 62 3.54 -1.93 -3.83
CA GLU A 62 4.80 -1.36 -3.33
C GLU A 62 4.97 -1.55 -1.82
N PHE A 63 3.87 -1.48 -1.07
CA PHE A 63 3.88 -1.52 0.40
C PHE A 63 3.36 -2.84 0.96
N LYS A 64 3.00 -3.82 0.12
CA LYS A 64 2.33 -5.07 0.51
C LYS A 64 1.19 -4.80 1.51
N THR A 65 0.41 -3.76 1.25
CA THR A 65 -0.61 -3.23 2.15
C THR A 65 -1.91 -3.05 1.40
N TYR A 66 -3.03 -3.31 2.06
CA TYR A 66 -4.37 -3.11 1.55
C TYR A 66 -5.05 -1.96 2.29
N ILE A 67 -6.03 -1.33 1.66
CA ILE A 67 -6.93 -0.36 2.28
C ILE A 67 -8.36 -0.89 2.13
N GLU A 68 -9.15 -0.82 3.20
CA GLU A 68 -10.58 -1.14 3.17
C GLU A 68 -11.37 0.04 3.73
N TYR A 69 -12.32 0.54 2.95
CA TYR A 69 -13.26 1.58 3.31
C TYR A 69 -14.59 0.99 3.80
N TYR A 70 -14.87 1.17 5.08
CA TYR A 70 -16.09 0.66 5.71
C TYR A 70 -17.24 1.67 5.62
N GLY A 71 -17.75 1.91 4.40
CA GLY A 71 -18.77 2.93 4.11
C GLY A 71 -20.06 2.88 4.95
N LEU A 72 -20.43 1.70 5.46
CA LEU A 72 -21.62 1.48 6.30
C LEU A 72 -21.32 1.39 7.81
N ALA A 73 -20.10 1.69 8.22
CA ALA A 73 -19.74 1.68 9.64
C ALA A 73 -20.58 2.69 10.43
N GLY A 74 -21.08 2.26 11.60
CA GLY A 74 -22.04 3.02 12.40
C GLY A 74 -23.43 2.37 12.44
N ASP A 75 -23.75 1.47 11.49
CA ASP A 75 -24.89 0.56 11.61
C ASP A 75 -24.52 -0.63 12.52
N PRO A 76 -25.25 -0.89 13.63
CA PRO A 76 -24.96 -1.99 14.54
C PRO A 76 -24.86 -3.36 13.88
N SER A 77 -25.70 -3.64 12.86
CA SER A 77 -25.70 -4.91 12.15
C SER A 77 -24.46 -5.09 11.28
N TYR A 78 -23.91 -3.99 10.77
CA TYR A 78 -22.73 -3.98 9.92
C TYR A 78 -21.43 -4.09 10.73
N ASN A 79 -21.39 -3.52 11.94
CA ASN A 79 -20.19 -3.50 12.79
C ASN A 79 -19.65 -4.91 13.10
N GLN A 80 -20.52 -5.91 13.28
CA GLN A 80 -20.07 -7.30 13.49
C GLN A 80 -19.32 -7.84 12.27
N SER A 81 -19.78 -7.51 11.05
CA SER A 81 -19.12 -7.90 9.81
C SER A 81 -17.74 -7.25 9.67
N ILE A 82 -17.59 -5.99 10.09
CA ILE A 82 -16.29 -5.30 10.14
C ILE A 82 -15.30 -6.06 11.03
N THR A 83 -15.72 -6.43 12.25
CA THR A 83 -14.85 -7.15 13.19
C THR A 83 -14.43 -8.51 12.62
N ILE A 84 -15.35 -9.24 11.99
CA ILE A 84 -15.04 -10.53 11.35
C ILE A 84 -14.03 -10.34 10.21
N LYS A 85 -14.19 -9.30 9.38
CA LYS A 85 -13.26 -8.98 8.30
C LYS A 85 -11.86 -8.70 8.84
N GLN A 86 -11.75 -7.76 9.79
CA GLN A 86 -10.46 -7.40 10.40
C GLN A 86 -9.76 -8.58 11.07
N SER A 87 -10.52 -9.42 11.80
CA SER A 87 -9.98 -10.64 12.41
C SER A 87 -9.46 -11.62 11.35
N THR A 88 -10.19 -11.78 10.24
CA THR A 88 -9.80 -12.66 9.14
C THR A 88 -8.54 -12.16 8.45
N TYR A 89 -8.45 -10.87 8.14
CA TYR A 89 -7.25 -10.27 7.56
C TYR A 89 -6.02 -10.45 8.46
N SER A 90 -6.16 -10.19 9.77
CA SER A 90 -5.09 -10.36 10.74
C SER A 90 -4.59 -11.81 10.83
N LYS A 91 -5.51 -12.79 10.89
CA LYS A 91 -5.18 -14.23 10.90
C LYS A 91 -4.47 -14.70 9.62
N ASN A 92 -4.72 -14.02 8.50
CA ASN A 92 -4.06 -14.28 7.22
C ASN A 92 -2.76 -13.45 7.03
N ALA A 93 -2.26 -12.81 8.10
CA ALA A 93 -1.06 -11.98 8.10
C ALA A 93 -1.07 -10.86 7.04
N MET A 94 -2.26 -10.32 6.76
CA MET A 94 -2.43 -9.20 5.85
C MET A 94 -2.31 -7.87 6.59
N ASN A 95 -1.57 -6.94 5.99
CA ASN A 95 -1.54 -5.55 6.41
C ASN A 95 -2.73 -4.83 5.76
N VAL A 96 -3.77 -4.52 6.55
CA VAL A 96 -4.96 -3.82 6.06
C VAL A 96 -5.15 -2.54 6.87
N ILE A 97 -5.29 -1.40 6.18
CA ILE A 97 -5.59 -0.11 6.76
C ILE A 97 -7.11 0.11 6.68
N PRO A 98 -7.83 0.08 7.82
CA PRO A 98 -9.25 0.37 7.84
C PRO A 98 -9.50 1.88 7.75
N VAL A 99 -10.34 2.32 6.82
CA VAL A 99 -10.78 3.71 6.70
C VAL A 99 -12.29 3.76 6.92
N TYR A 100 -12.75 4.72 7.71
CA TYR A 100 -14.17 4.84 8.08
C TYR A 100 -14.75 6.17 7.61
N PRO A 101 -16.09 6.29 7.45
CA PRO A 101 -16.73 7.49 6.92
C PRO A 101 -16.38 8.76 7.68
N TRP A 102 -16.40 8.73 9.02
CA TRP A 102 -16.08 9.89 9.86
C TRP A 102 -14.62 10.35 9.73
N MET A 103 -13.69 9.47 9.33
CA MET A 103 -12.30 9.86 9.10
C MET A 103 -12.18 10.77 7.87
N LEU A 104 -13.10 10.69 6.90
CA LEU A 104 -13.04 11.51 5.69
C LEU A 104 -13.28 13.01 5.96
N SER A 105 -13.86 13.36 7.11
CA SER A 105 -13.93 14.74 7.62
C SER A 105 -12.72 15.15 8.46
N GLU A 106 -11.79 14.23 8.72
CA GLU A 106 -10.55 14.43 9.47
C GLU A 106 -9.32 14.31 8.53
N ASN A 107 -8.13 14.17 9.12
CA ASN A 107 -6.89 13.93 8.36
C ASN A 107 -6.69 12.44 8.02
N TRP A 108 -7.64 11.86 7.28
CA TRP A 108 -7.54 10.46 6.82
C TRP A 108 -6.34 10.21 5.91
N GLN A 109 -5.91 11.22 5.14
CA GLN A 109 -4.72 11.13 4.28
C GLN A 109 -3.45 10.90 5.11
N GLY A 110 -3.25 11.72 6.15
CA GLY A 110 -2.16 11.54 7.10
C GLY A 110 -2.25 10.22 7.86
N TYR A 111 -3.47 9.77 8.20
CA TYR A 111 -3.69 8.44 8.78
C TYR A 111 -3.22 7.31 7.87
N ILE A 112 -3.56 7.33 6.57
CA ILE A 112 -3.09 6.34 5.59
C ILE A 112 -1.57 6.35 5.53
N MET A 113 -0.95 7.51 5.30
CA MET A 113 0.51 7.62 5.15
C MET A 113 1.26 7.14 6.39
N LYS A 114 0.78 7.49 7.59
CA LYS A 114 1.36 7.03 8.86
C LYS A 114 1.28 5.50 9.01
N ASN A 115 0.19 4.87 8.56
CA ASN A 115 0.08 3.42 8.60
C ASN A 115 0.95 2.74 7.54
N LEU A 116 1.10 3.32 6.34
CA LEU A 116 2.02 2.82 5.31
C LEU A 116 3.47 2.85 5.81
N GLU A 117 3.89 3.95 6.42
CA GLU A 117 5.21 4.07 7.04
C GLU A 117 5.42 2.97 8.11
N LYS A 118 4.47 2.85 9.05
CA LYS A 118 4.52 1.83 10.12
C LYS A 118 4.63 0.42 9.56
N ASN A 119 3.79 0.06 8.58
CA ASN A 119 3.76 -1.28 7.99
C ASN A 119 5.05 -1.58 7.21
N THR A 120 5.59 -0.59 6.50
CA THR A 120 6.85 -0.71 5.75
C THR A 120 8.02 -0.95 6.70
N ILE A 121 8.13 -0.15 7.77
CA ILE A 121 9.16 -0.31 8.79
C ILE A 121 9.06 -1.68 9.47
N GLN A 122 7.84 -2.13 9.79
CA GLN A 122 7.65 -3.45 10.39
C GLN A 122 8.05 -4.57 9.44
N THR A 123 7.71 -4.46 8.15
CA THR A 123 8.09 -5.43 7.12
C THR A 123 9.61 -5.50 6.97
N TYR A 124 10.28 -4.35 6.94
CA TYR A 124 11.75 -4.28 6.93
C TYR A 124 12.36 -4.94 8.16
N ARG A 125 11.88 -4.63 9.37
CA ARG A 125 12.35 -5.26 10.61
C ARG A 125 12.15 -6.77 10.61
N ASN A 126 11.01 -7.25 10.10
CA ASN A 126 10.71 -8.67 9.96
C ASN A 126 11.61 -9.38 8.94
N LEU A 127 12.02 -8.69 7.87
CA LEU A 127 12.99 -9.20 6.91
C LEU A 127 14.38 -9.30 7.55
N MET A 128 14.82 -8.24 8.24
CA MET A 128 16.14 -8.19 8.86
C MET A 128 16.29 -9.14 10.05
N SER A 129 15.20 -9.62 10.64
CA SER A 129 15.23 -10.64 11.70
C SER A 129 15.38 -12.07 11.17
N LYS A 130 15.28 -12.30 9.86
CA LYS A 130 15.38 -13.66 9.29
C LYS A 130 16.80 -14.25 9.43
N PRO A 131 16.95 -15.58 9.58
CA PRO A 131 18.24 -16.24 9.80
C PRO A 131 19.34 -15.88 8.81
N TYR A 132 18.98 -15.63 7.54
CA TYR A 132 19.94 -15.20 6.53
C TYR A 132 20.61 -13.87 6.91
N TRP A 133 19.82 -12.85 7.25
CA TRP A 133 20.31 -11.51 7.60
C TRP A 133 20.79 -11.40 9.05
N SER A 134 20.25 -12.20 9.97
CA SER A 134 20.67 -12.18 11.37
C SER A 134 22.03 -12.84 11.62
N LYS A 135 22.37 -13.89 10.85
CA LYS A 135 23.72 -14.48 10.82
C LYS A 135 24.72 -13.61 10.07
N ALA A 136 24.24 -12.83 9.11
CA ALA A 136 25.07 -11.92 8.35
C ALA A 136 25.58 -10.73 9.18
N LYS A 137 25.31 -10.58 10.49
CA LYS A 137 25.76 -9.46 11.36
C LYS A 137 27.29 -9.30 11.55
N THR A 138 28.09 -9.73 10.58
CA THR A 138 29.31 -9.04 10.16
C THR A 138 29.32 -8.85 8.63
N PRO A 139 28.77 -7.74 8.12
CA PRO A 139 29.16 -7.21 6.82
C PRO A 139 29.27 -5.69 6.94
N SER A 140 30.49 -5.20 7.14
CA SER A 140 30.80 -3.78 6.94
C SER A 140 30.49 -3.42 5.48
N TYR A 141 29.32 -2.87 5.22
CA TYR A 141 29.11 -2.11 3.99
C TYR A 141 29.75 -0.72 4.22
N PRO A 142 30.76 -0.32 3.43
CA PRO A 142 31.38 0.98 3.60
C PRO A 142 30.33 2.06 3.31
N ASN A 143 30.22 2.96 4.29
CA ASN A 143 29.34 4.11 4.27
C ASN A 143 29.86 5.12 3.23
N ASN A 144 29.51 4.97 1.95
CA ASN A 144 29.88 5.94 0.91
C ASN A 144 28.94 7.15 0.94
N HIS A 145 28.97 7.90 2.05
CA HIS A 145 28.70 9.32 1.99
C HIS A 145 29.98 10.00 1.48
N HIS A 146 30.05 10.24 0.16
CA HIS A 146 30.74 11.36 -0.50
C HIS A 146 30.87 11.07 -2.00
N MET A 147 29.83 11.39 -2.78
CA MET A 147 30.04 11.83 -4.16
C MET A 147 29.99 13.36 -4.16
N GLN A 148 31.11 14.00 -3.82
CA GLN A 148 31.38 15.35 -4.32
C GLN A 148 31.69 15.21 -5.81
N ARG A 149 30.76 15.61 -6.68
CA ARG A 149 31.07 15.87 -8.08
C ARG A 149 31.74 17.24 -8.17
N THR A 150 33.07 17.27 -8.16
CA THR A 150 33.82 18.41 -8.69
C THR A 150 33.90 18.25 -10.20
N TYR A 151 33.16 19.10 -10.93
CA TYR A 151 33.40 19.31 -12.36
C TYR A 151 34.40 20.46 -12.51
N SER A 152 35.63 20.14 -12.93
CA SER A 152 36.61 21.08 -13.49
C SER A 152 37.50 20.26 -14.45
N ALA A 153 37.16 20.16 -15.73
CA ALA A 153 37.50 21.07 -16.83
C ALA A 153 38.93 20.87 -17.40
N ARG A 154 39.04 20.27 -18.60
CA ARG A 154 39.47 20.91 -19.88
C ARG A 154 40.27 19.98 -20.84
N HIS A 155 39.79 19.99 -22.10
CA HIS A 155 40.49 20.08 -23.41
C HIS A 155 41.45 18.93 -23.80
N LYS A 156 41.38 18.33 -25.00
CA LYS A 156 41.68 18.93 -26.33
C LYS A 156 41.26 17.99 -27.48
N GLN A 157 41.08 18.60 -28.65
CA GLN A 157 40.85 18.04 -30.00
C GLN A 157 41.79 16.88 -30.37
N PHE A 158 41.40 16.01 -31.31
CA PHE A 158 42.17 15.72 -32.54
C PHE A 158 41.34 14.91 -33.55
N TYR A 159 41.36 15.44 -34.79
CA TYR A 159 40.90 14.98 -36.12
C TYR A 159 39.43 14.63 -36.34
#